data_AF-A0A834MKY7-F1
#
_entry.id   AF-A0A834MKY7-F1
#
_cell.length_a   1.000
_cell.length_b   1.000
_cell.length_c   1.000
_cell.angle_alpha   90.00
_cell.angle_beta   90.00
_cell.angle_gamma   90.00
#
_symmetry.space_group_name_H-M   'P 1'
#
loop_
_entity.id
_entity.type
_entity.pdbx_description
1 polymer ?
#
loop_
_entity_poly.entity_id
_entity_poly.type
_entity_poly.pdbx_seq_one_letter_code
_entity_poly.pdbx_strand_id
1 'polypeptide(L)'
;MGIKNIVFKNKTSEESTAKTLKLDYLVTEQDKRFINSLVNNKDYNLDINIEECKIKKNTTEGPKLSVHDLYWLYKYIEGENKNNNHKVYLHELIEESEIVLPKNEEIPRNEELEKRCKKLKEQQQNKEYRDMTKNVDNVRKQHPEDTISYQMKKMNQHLIAIIQFIITLAAAFAFGFIGIELLVGTLDFGFRLLLGIICALIVGIAELYFLAKTLNEDLEFDYSSRPEKEMN
;
A
#
# COMPACT_ATOMS: atom_id res chain seq x y z
N MET A 1 29.80 -10.74 -11.17
CA MET A 1 29.88 -9.32 -11.57
C MET A 1 29.50 -9.23 -13.03
N GLY A 2 28.54 -8.47 -13.53
CA GLY A 2 27.57 -7.56 -12.96
C GLY A 2 26.67 -7.15 -14.13
N ILE A 3 25.36 -7.36 -14.01
CA ILE A 3 24.39 -6.87 -15.00
C ILE A 3 24.28 -5.36 -14.75
N LYS A 4 25.06 -4.58 -15.49
CA LYS A 4 24.91 -3.12 -15.59
C LYS A 4 24.43 -2.81 -17.00
N ASN A 5 23.15 -2.49 -17.12
CA ASN A 5 22.57 -1.45 -17.97
C ASN A 5 21.11 -1.78 -18.30
N ILE A 6 20.22 -1.43 -17.38
CA ILE A 6 18.84 -1.11 -17.73
C ILE A 6 18.67 0.37 -17.40
N VAL A 7 18.78 1.21 -18.44
CA VAL A 7 18.45 2.64 -18.36
C VAL A 7 16.95 2.75 -18.56
N PHE A 8 16.21 2.90 -17.46
CA PHE A 8 14.82 3.34 -17.51
C PHE A 8 14.79 4.85 -17.83
N LYS A 9 14.52 5.19 -19.08
CA LYS A 9 13.98 6.52 -19.43
C LYS A 9 12.46 6.44 -19.37
N ASN A 10 11.87 6.77 -18.23
CA ASN A 10 10.49 7.23 -18.17
C ASN A 10 10.50 8.68 -17.68
N LYS A 11 10.52 9.60 -18.65
CA LYS A 11 10.23 11.01 -18.47
C LYS A 11 8.87 11.27 -19.13
N THR A 12 7.82 11.10 -18.34
CA THR A 12 6.56 11.84 -18.49
C THR A 12 5.88 11.83 -17.12
N SER A 13 6.32 12.77 -16.29
CA SER A 13 5.54 13.20 -15.14
C SER A 13 4.52 14.18 -15.71
N GLU A 14 3.35 13.67 -16.08
CA GLU A 14 2.14 14.46 -16.14
C GLU A 14 1.31 14.04 -14.94
N GLU A 15 1.55 14.75 -13.84
CA GLU A 15 0.64 14.84 -12.72
C GLU A 15 -0.72 15.35 -13.22
N SER A 16 -1.63 14.45 -13.56
CA SER A 16 -3.06 14.76 -13.54
C SER A 16 -3.49 14.85 -12.08
N THR A 17 -3.12 15.96 -11.44
CA THR A 17 -3.79 16.42 -10.25
C THR A 17 -5.23 16.68 -10.66
N ALA A 18 -6.11 15.70 -10.42
CA ALA A 18 -7.53 15.95 -10.34
C ALA A 18 -7.69 17.02 -9.26
N LYS A 19 -7.76 18.28 -9.70
CA LYS A 19 -7.97 19.44 -8.86
C LYS A 19 -9.35 19.22 -8.25
N THR A 20 -9.38 18.62 -7.06
CA THR A 20 -10.57 18.59 -6.22
C THR A 20 -11.03 20.03 -6.15
N LEU A 21 -12.16 20.34 -6.78
CA LEU A 21 -12.82 21.62 -6.64
C LEU A 21 -13.16 21.73 -5.15
N LYS A 22 -12.22 22.28 -4.38
CA LYS A 22 -12.49 22.83 -3.06
C LYS A 22 -13.38 24.01 -3.32
N LEU A 23 -14.69 23.76 -3.27
CA LEU A 23 -15.67 24.82 -3.15
C LEU A 23 -15.47 25.40 -1.75
N ASP A 24 -14.47 26.26 -1.60
CA ASP A 24 -14.29 27.06 -0.41
C ASP A 24 -15.39 28.13 -0.44
N TYR A 25 -16.61 27.70 -0.11
CA TYR A 25 -17.68 28.62 0.20
C TYR A 25 -17.26 29.34 1.47
N LEU A 26 -16.78 30.57 1.32
CA LEU A 26 -16.55 31.49 2.42
C LEU A 26 -17.93 31.76 3.03
N VAL A 27 -18.32 30.96 4.02
CA VAL A 27 -19.54 31.18 4.81
C VAL A 27 -19.43 32.57 5.41
N THR A 28 -20.15 33.52 4.81
CA THR A 28 -20.16 34.91 5.23
C THR A 28 -20.85 35.00 6.59
N GLU A 29 -20.56 36.05 7.38
CA GLU A 29 -21.24 36.24 8.68
C GLU A 29 -22.76 36.38 8.53
N GLN A 30 -23.24 36.82 7.35
CA GLN A 30 -24.66 36.81 7.01
C GLN A 30 -25.22 35.39 6.91
N ASP A 31 -24.47 34.47 6.31
CA ASP A 31 -24.88 33.06 6.16
C ASP A 31 -24.93 32.37 7.52
N LYS A 32 -23.95 32.65 8.41
CA LYS A 32 -23.96 32.13 9.78
C LYS A 32 -25.15 32.64 10.58
N ARG A 33 -25.50 33.93 10.42
CA ARG A 33 -26.69 34.52 11.07
C ARG A 33 -27.98 33.91 10.54
N PHE A 34 -28.06 33.68 9.24
CA PHE A 34 -29.21 33.03 8.61
C PHE A 34 -29.35 31.58 9.12
N ILE A 35 -28.29 30.78 9.11
CA ILE A 35 -28.29 29.41 9.64
C ILE A 35 -28.71 29.39 11.12
N ASN A 36 -28.18 30.30 11.94
CA ASN A 36 -28.57 30.40 13.35
C ASN A 36 -30.02 30.85 13.54
N SER A 37 -30.56 31.68 12.65
CA SER A 37 -31.99 32.05 12.68
C SER A 37 -32.93 30.90 12.30
N LEU A 38 -32.46 29.97 11.45
CA LEU A 38 -33.19 28.73 11.13
C LEU A 38 -33.17 27.74 12.30
N VAL A 39 -32.03 27.62 13.00
CA VAL A 39 -31.87 26.67 14.11
C VAL A 39 -32.62 27.12 15.38
N ASN A 40 -32.74 28.44 15.61
CA ASN A 40 -33.41 28.98 16.80
C ASN A 40 -34.93 29.10 16.67
N ASN A 41 -35.48 29.14 15.44
CA ASN A 41 -36.91 28.96 15.23
C ASN A 41 -37.22 27.47 15.20
N LYS A 42 -37.41 26.87 16.38
CA LYS A 42 -37.82 25.47 16.55
C LYS A 42 -39.22 25.13 16.02
N ASP A 43 -39.91 26.08 15.39
CA ASP A 43 -41.25 25.88 14.83
C ASP A 43 -41.27 25.62 13.32
N TYR A 44 -40.10 25.50 12.66
CA TYR A 44 -40.05 24.89 11.33
C TYR A 44 -39.76 23.40 11.48
N ASN A 45 -40.81 22.65 11.79
CA ASN A 45 -40.84 21.24 11.41
C ASN A 45 -40.96 21.22 9.88
N LEU A 46 -39.82 21.42 9.22
CA LEU A 46 -39.69 21.13 7.80
C LEU A 46 -39.62 19.61 7.72
N ASP A 47 -40.78 18.97 7.80
CA ASP A 47 -41.03 17.71 7.10
C ASP A 47 -40.82 18.01 5.61
N ILE A 48 -39.55 18.18 5.21
CA ILE A 48 -39.16 17.99 3.83
C ILE A 48 -39.29 16.48 3.64
N ASN A 49 -40.52 16.04 3.41
CA ASN A 49 -40.75 14.87 2.62
C ASN A 49 -40.18 15.23 1.24
N ILE A 50 -38.86 15.03 1.09
CA ILE A 50 -38.26 14.89 -0.23
C ILE A 50 -38.86 13.58 -0.72
N GLU A 51 -40.09 13.65 -1.22
CA GLU A 51 -40.53 12.69 -2.22
C GLU A 51 -39.41 12.74 -3.24
N GLU A 52 -38.70 11.62 -3.39
CA GLU A 52 -37.73 11.46 -4.46
C GLU A 52 -38.40 12.02 -5.71
N CYS A 53 -37.94 13.18 -6.19
CA CYS A 53 -38.45 13.77 -7.41
C CYS A 53 -38.28 12.68 -8.46
N LYS A 54 -39.38 12.00 -8.79
CA LYS A 54 -39.38 10.92 -9.76
C LYS A 54 -39.00 11.58 -11.06
N ILE A 55 -37.71 11.51 -11.41
CA ILE A 55 -37.18 11.98 -12.69
C ILE A 55 -37.86 11.12 -13.74
N LYS A 56 -39.03 11.56 -14.21
CA LYS A 56 -39.69 10.94 -15.35
C LYS A 56 -38.82 11.32 -16.53
N LYS A 57 -38.20 10.32 -17.16
CA LYS A 57 -37.51 10.49 -18.45
C LYS A 57 -38.57 10.75 -19.53
N ASN A 58 -39.21 11.91 -19.49
CA ASN A 58 -40.05 12.36 -20.58
C ASN A 58 -39.16 13.20 -21.49
N THR A 59 -38.81 12.62 -22.63
CA THR A 59 -38.35 13.39 -23.77
C THR A 59 -39.54 14.22 -24.25
N THR A 60 -39.70 15.42 -23.71
CA THR A 60 -40.71 16.37 -24.19
C THR A 60 -40.00 17.47 -24.99
N GLU A 61 -40.31 17.49 -26.29
CA GLU A 61 -39.97 18.54 -27.25
C GLU A 61 -40.81 19.80 -27.00
N GLY A 62 -40.83 20.27 -25.74
CA GLY A 62 -41.52 21.48 -25.32
C GLY A 62 -40.61 22.72 -25.35
N PRO A 63 -41.17 23.93 -25.25
CA PRO A 63 -40.39 25.15 -25.10
C PRO A 63 -39.55 25.08 -23.81
N LYS A 64 -38.22 25.23 -23.94
CA LYS A 64 -37.28 25.23 -22.80
C LYS A 64 -36.94 26.67 -22.45
N LEU A 65 -37.10 27.03 -21.17
CA LEU A 65 -36.62 28.31 -20.65
C LEU A 65 -35.17 28.15 -20.19
N SER A 66 -34.28 29.05 -20.63
CA SER A 66 -32.93 29.12 -20.07
C SER A 66 -32.95 29.87 -18.73
N VAL A 67 -31.88 29.73 -17.95
CA VAL A 67 -31.68 30.50 -16.71
C VAL A 67 -31.67 32.01 -16.99
N HIS A 68 -31.22 32.43 -18.18
CA HIS A 68 -31.22 33.82 -18.59
C HIS A 68 -32.65 34.36 -18.80
N ASP A 69 -33.52 33.54 -19.40
CA ASP A 69 -34.92 33.88 -19.65
C ASP A 69 -35.71 33.97 -18.33
N LEU A 70 -35.42 33.11 -17.36
CA LEU A 70 -35.96 33.19 -15.99
C LEU A 70 -35.59 34.50 -15.30
N TYR A 71 -34.32 34.93 -15.45
CA TYR A 71 -33.87 36.20 -14.88
C TYR A 71 -34.52 37.41 -15.54
N TRP A 72 -34.72 37.36 -16.86
CA TRP A 72 -35.48 38.38 -17.58
C TRP A 72 -36.94 38.43 -17.11
N LEU A 73 -37.60 37.27 -17.01
CA LEU A 73 -38.98 37.16 -16.58
C LEU A 73 -39.18 37.69 -15.15
N TYR A 74 -38.26 37.39 -14.25
CA TYR A 74 -38.23 37.95 -12.89
C TYR A 74 -38.25 39.49 -12.91
N LYS A 75 -37.35 40.12 -13.69
CA LYS A 75 -37.28 41.58 -13.79
C LYS A 75 -38.52 42.20 -14.41
N TYR A 76 -39.10 41.52 -15.40
CA TYR A 76 -40.31 41.97 -16.06
C TYR A 76 -41.50 42.00 -15.09
N ILE A 77 -41.71 40.92 -14.34
CA ILE A 77 -42.76 40.81 -13.32
C ILE A 77 -42.57 41.83 -12.20
N GLU A 78 -41.33 42.07 -11.77
CA GLU A 78 -41.02 43.10 -10.76
C GLU A 78 -41.36 44.51 -11.25
N GLY A 79 -41.21 44.79 -12.54
CA GLY A 79 -41.64 46.05 -13.17
C GLY A 79 -43.16 46.21 -13.17
N GLU A 80 -43.88 45.17 -13.61
CA GLU A 80 -45.35 45.18 -13.70
C GLU A 80 -46.03 45.25 -12.33
N ASN A 81 -45.48 44.58 -11.32
CA ASN A 81 -46.02 44.57 -9.95
C ASN A 81 -45.90 45.91 -9.22
N LYS A 82 -45.09 46.86 -9.72
CA LYS A 82 -44.99 48.22 -9.15
C LYS A 82 -46.19 49.09 -9.52
N ASN A 83 -46.81 48.82 -10.66
CA ASN A 83 -47.90 49.63 -11.21
C ASN A 83 -49.27 48.98 -11.02
N ASN A 84 -49.32 47.67 -10.82
CA ASN A 84 -50.54 46.90 -10.66
C ASN A 84 -50.87 46.61 -9.19
N ASN A 85 -52.17 46.64 -8.85
CA ASN A 85 -52.65 46.34 -7.49
C ASN A 85 -52.65 44.82 -7.21
N HIS A 86 -52.70 44.00 -8.26
CA HIS A 86 -52.59 42.55 -8.18
C HIS A 86 -51.17 42.11 -8.52
N LYS A 87 -50.48 41.48 -7.55
CA LYS A 87 -49.09 41.06 -7.69
C LYS A 87 -49.04 39.60 -8.15
N VAL A 88 -48.25 39.33 -9.17
CA VAL A 88 -47.96 37.97 -9.65
C VAL A 88 -46.54 37.59 -9.22
N TYR A 89 -46.32 36.37 -8.73
CA TYR A 89 -44.99 35.95 -8.31
C TYR A 89 -44.40 34.90 -9.25
N LEU A 90 -43.09 34.99 -9.48
CA LEU A 90 -42.39 34.05 -10.36
C LEU A 90 -42.53 32.59 -9.88
N HIS A 91 -42.53 32.35 -8.57
CA HIS A 91 -42.65 30.99 -8.02
C HIS A 91 -44.00 30.34 -8.35
N GLU A 92 -45.08 31.11 -8.45
CA GLU A 92 -46.42 30.64 -8.86
C GLU A 92 -46.43 30.24 -10.34
N LEU A 93 -45.64 30.92 -11.18
CA LEU A 93 -45.56 30.62 -12.62
C LEU A 93 -44.71 29.39 -12.93
N ILE A 94 -43.74 29.07 -12.06
CA ILE A 94 -42.82 27.94 -12.26
C ILE A 94 -43.18 26.73 -11.38
N GLU A 95 -44.26 26.80 -10.61
CA GLU A 95 -44.71 25.73 -9.71
C GLU A 95 -44.95 24.41 -10.45
N GLU A 96 -45.49 24.48 -11.67
CA GLU A 96 -45.73 23.31 -12.53
C GLU A 96 -44.56 23.01 -13.50
N SER A 97 -43.45 23.73 -13.40
CA SER A 97 -42.32 23.57 -14.33
C SER A 97 -41.35 22.47 -13.88
N GLU A 98 -40.85 21.67 -14.83
CA GLU A 98 -39.88 20.60 -14.56
C GLU A 98 -38.45 21.07 -14.85
N ILE A 99 -37.55 20.84 -13.90
CA ILE A 99 -36.12 21.16 -14.05
C ILE A 99 -35.43 20.02 -14.79
N VAL A 100 -34.95 20.31 -16.01
CA VAL A 100 -34.16 19.34 -16.80
C VAL A 100 -32.67 19.52 -16.49
N LEU A 101 -32.09 18.57 -15.76
CA LEU A 101 -30.66 18.53 -15.48
C LEU A 101 -29.87 17.97 -16.67
N PRO A 102 -28.72 18.56 -17.03
CA PRO A 102 -27.83 17.96 -18.02
C PRO A 102 -27.33 16.61 -17.50
N LYS A 103 -27.40 15.57 -18.34
CA LYS A 103 -26.82 14.26 -18.01
C LYS A 103 -25.31 14.35 -18.12
N ASN A 104 -24.61 13.86 -17.09
CA ASN A 104 -23.17 13.70 -17.14
C ASN A 104 -22.78 12.66 -18.21
N GLU A 105 -21.73 12.94 -18.97
CA GLU A 105 -21.20 11.97 -19.94
C GLU A 105 -20.57 10.79 -19.19
N GLU A 106 -21.09 9.58 -19.42
CA GLU A 106 -20.51 8.36 -18.86
C GLU A 106 -19.30 7.93 -19.70
N ILE A 107 -18.09 8.04 -19.14
CA ILE A 107 -16.87 7.56 -19.79
C ILE A 107 -16.94 6.02 -19.84
N PRO A 108 -16.79 5.38 -21.01
CA PRO A 108 -16.79 3.93 -21.10
C PRO A 108 -15.59 3.34 -20.34
N ARG A 109 -15.81 2.23 -19.64
CA ARG A 109 -14.72 1.54 -18.94
C ARG A 109 -13.74 0.92 -19.93
N ASN A 110 -12.45 1.08 -19.64
CA ASN A 110 -11.39 0.43 -20.39
C ASN A 110 -11.37 -1.09 -20.09
N GLU A 111 -11.56 -1.91 -21.13
CA GLU A 111 -11.60 -3.38 -21.03
C GLU A 111 -10.32 -3.99 -20.42
N GLU A 112 -9.16 -3.39 -20.69
CA GLU A 112 -7.87 -3.87 -20.18
C GLU A 112 -7.82 -3.71 -18.65
N LEU A 113 -8.30 -2.58 -18.14
CA LEU A 113 -8.35 -2.30 -16.71
C LEU A 113 -9.34 -3.22 -16.00
N GLU A 114 -10.48 -3.53 -16.61
CA GLU A 114 -11.45 -4.47 -16.02
C GLU A 114 -10.87 -5.89 -15.91
N LYS A 115 -10.19 -6.37 -16.97
CA LYS A 115 -9.50 -7.67 -16.93
C LYS A 115 -8.46 -7.71 -15.82
N ARG A 116 -7.70 -6.63 -15.64
CA ARG A 116 -6.69 -6.52 -14.57
C ARG A 116 -7.34 -6.49 -13.18
N CYS A 117 -8.40 -5.73 -13.00
CA CYS A 117 -9.15 -5.67 -11.74
C CYS A 117 -9.74 -7.03 -11.38
N LYS A 118 -10.32 -7.74 -12.35
CA LYS A 118 -10.84 -9.09 -12.15
C LYS A 118 -9.74 -10.04 -11.69
N LYS A 119 -8.59 -10.04 -12.38
CA LYS A 119 -7.42 -10.86 -12.00
C LYS A 119 -6.93 -10.54 -10.58
N LEU A 120 -6.79 -9.27 -10.22
CA LEU A 120 -6.34 -8.87 -8.88
C LEU A 120 -7.35 -9.29 -7.80
N LYS A 121 -8.65 -9.17 -8.09
CA LYS A 121 -9.71 -9.60 -7.18
C LYS A 121 -9.67 -11.12 -6.96
N GLU A 122 -9.51 -11.90 -8.03
CA GLU A 122 -9.35 -13.36 -7.95
C GLU A 122 -8.10 -13.75 -7.15
N GLN A 123 -6.97 -13.05 -7.35
CA GLN A 123 -5.74 -13.28 -6.58
C GLN A 123 -5.94 -12.99 -5.09
N GLN A 124 -6.61 -11.89 -4.76
CA GLN A 124 -6.89 -11.50 -3.37
C GLN A 124 -7.82 -12.52 -2.69
N GLN A 125 -8.89 -12.93 -3.39
CA GLN A 125 -9.81 -13.95 -2.89
C GLN A 125 -9.13 -15.30 -2.68
N ASN A 126 -8.24 -15.71 -3.60
CA ASN A 126 -7.46 -16.94 -3.42
C ASN A 126 -6.52 -16.86 -2.23
N LYS A 127 -5.89 -15.70 -1.99
CA LYS A 127 -5.04 -15.51 -0.80
C LYS A 127 -5.88 -15.61 0.48
N GLU A 128 -7.00 -14.91 0.53
CA GLU A 128 -7.91 -14.92 1.67
C GLU A 128 -8.48 -16.32 1.95
N TYR A 129 -8.87 -17.04 0.89
CA TYR A 129 -9.29 -18.44 1.00
C TYR A 129 -8.17 -19.33 1.58
N ARG A 130 -6.93 -19.18 1.11
CA ARG A 130 -5.78 -19.94 1.64
C ARG A 130 -5.50 -19.60 3.10
N ASP A 131 -5.63 -18.34 3.49
CA ASP A 131 -5.43 -17.91 4.88
C ASP A 131 -6.54 -18.47 5.79
N MET A 132 -7.80 -18.47 5.35
CA MET A 132 -8.93 -19.07 6.07
C MET A 132 -8.81 -20.59 6.20
N THR A 133 -8.34 -21.27 5.16
CA THR A 133 -8.25 -22.74 5.11
C THR A 133 -6.92 -23.30 5.62
N LYS A 134 -5.96 -22.44 5.96
CA LYS A 134 -4.60 -22.82 6.40
C LYS A 134 -4.59 -23.82 7.57
N ASN A 135 -5.56 -23.72 8.47
CA ASN A 135 -5.61 -24.54 9.70
C ASN A 135 -6.47 -25.80 9.56
N VAL A 136 -7.19 -25.96 8.45
CA VAL A 136 -8.13 -27.08 8.24
C VAL A 136 -7.44 -28.24 7.51
N ASP A 137 -6.45 -27.94 6.66
CA ASP A 137 -5.68 -28.96 5.95
C ASP A 137 -4.52 -29.49 6.81
N ASN A 138 -4.81 -30.49 7.65
CA ASN A 138 -3.78 -31.17 8.45
C ASN A 138 -2.94 -32.16 7.61
N VAL A 139 -3.31 -32.41 6.34
CA VAL A 139 -2.60 -33.31 5.40
C VAL A 139 -1.47 -32.56 4.69
N ARG A 140 -1.60 -31.24 4.49
CA ARG A 140 -0.53 -30.34 4.03
C ARG A 140 0.03 -29.47 5.15
N LYS A 141 0.27 -30.04 6.33
CA LYS A 141 1.21 -29.41 7.27
C LYS A 141 2.57 -29.40 6.58
N GLN A 142 2.90 -28.28 5.92
CA GLN A 142 4.28 -27.99 5.57
C GLN A 142 5.02 -28.01 6.89
N HIS A 143 5.88 -29.00 7.01
CA HIS A 143 6.76 -29.07 8.13
C HIS A 143 7.57 -27.75 8.17
N PRO A 144 7.84 -27.17 9.36
CA PRO A 144 8.56 -25.91 9.44
C PRO A 144 9.92 -25.97 8.71
N GLU A 145 10.53 -27.15 8.64
CA GLU A 145 11.70 -27.46 7.82
C GLU A 145 11.54 -27.23 6.29
N ASP A 146 10.33 -27.36 5.73
CA ASP A 146 10.05 -27.19 4.29
C ASP A 146 9.80 -25.73 3.89
N THR A 147 9.63 -24.83 4.87
CA THR A 147 9.40 -23.42 4.56
C THR A 147 10.70 -22.79 4.09
N ILE A 148 10.69 -22.20 2.89
CA ILE A 148 11.85 -21.49 2.30
C ILE A 148 12.50 -20.51 3.29
N SER A 149 11.69 -19.83 4.11
CA SER A 149 12.20 -18.91 5.14
C SER A 149 13.01 -19.59 6.24
N TYR A 150 12.66 -20.83 6.61
CA TYR A 150 13.40 -21.60 7.61
C TYR A 150 14.75 -22.08 7.04
N GLN A 151 14.75 -22.59 5.81
CA GLN A 151 15.99 -22.98 5.12
C GLN A 151 16.93 -21.79 4.90
N MET A 152 16.39 -20.63 4.51
CA MET A 152 17.17 -19.38 4.41
C MET A 152 17.76 -18.96 5.77
N LYS A 153 17.02 -19.13 6.86
CA LYS A 153 17.52 -18.80 8.21
C LYS A 153 18.68 -19.73 8.61
N LYS A 154 18.57 -21.03 8.39
CA LYS A 154 19.66 -22.00 8.62
C LYS A 154 20.89 -21.69 7.76
N MET A 155 20.70 -21.40 6.47
CA MET A 155 21.78 -21.04 5.56
C MET A 155 22.55 -19.80 6.02
N ASN A 156 21.85 -18.78 6.52
CA ASN A 156 22.49 -17.57 7.05
C ASN A 156 23.35 -17.87 8.27
N GLN A 157 22.94 -18.83 9.12
CA GLN A 157 23.69 -19.24 10.30
C GLN A 157 25.00 -19.98 9.94
N HIS A 158 24.99 -20.86 8.94
CA HIS A 158 26.23 -21.50 8.49
C HIS A 158 27.16 -20.51 7.79
N LEU A 159 26.61 -19.54 7.04
CA LEU A 159 27.40 -18.50 6.38
C LEU A 159 28.16 -17.63 7.40
N ILE A 160 27.50 -17.19 8.46
CA ILE A 160 28.17 -16.40 9.52
C ILE A 160 29.27 -17.21 10.22
N ALA A 161 29.06 -18.51 10.43
CA ALA A 161 30.08 -19.39 11.03
C ALA A 161 31.34 -19.50 10.16
N ILE A 162 31.18 -19.62 8.84
CA ILE A 162 32.31 -19.66 7.90
C ILE A 162 33.08 -18.34 7.90
N ILE A 163 32.38 -17.20 7.93
CA ILE A 163 33.02 -15.88 8.00
C ILE A 163 33.82 -15.76 9.32
N GLN A 164 33.23 -16.19 10.44
CA GLN A 164 33.88 -16.16 11.75
C GLN A 164 35.16 -17.00 11.77
N PHE A 165 35.14 -18.17 11.15
CA PHE A 165 36.32 -19.03 10.99
C PHE A 165 37.45 -18.30 10.26
N ILE A 166 37.15 -17.65 9.13
CA ILE A 166 38.16 -16.92 8.34
C ILE A 166 38.74 -15.74 9.13
N ILE A 167 37.88 -14.98 9.82
CA ILE A 167 38.31 -13.84 10.64
C ILE A 167 39.24 -14.32 11.78
N THR A 168 38.90 -15.42 12.42
CA THR A 168 39.69 -16.00 13.51
C THR A 168 41.04 -16.51 13.01
N LEU A 169 41.08 -17.17 11.85
CA LEU A 169 42.31 -17.62 11.22
C LEU A 169 43.21 -16.45 10.81
N ALA A 170 42.62 -15.40 10.24
CA ALA A 170 43.33 -14.17 9.88
C ALA A 170 43.88 -13.45 11.11
N ALA A 171 43.10 -13.38 12.20
CA ALA A 171 43.53 -12.79 13.46
C ALA A 171 44.68 -13.59 14.10
N ALA A 172 44.61 -14.92 14.11
CA ALA A 172 45.67 -15.78 14.63
C ALA A 172 46.97 -15.65 13.81
N PHE A 173 46.84 -15.57 12.48
CA PHE A 173 47.98 -15.30 11.60
C PHE A 173 48.57 -13.92 11.85
N ALA A 174 47.74 -12.87 11.92
CA ALA A 174 48.17 -11.51 12.18
C ALA A 174 48.83 -11.37 13.57
N PHE A 175 48.30 -12.06 14.57
CA PHE A 175 48.91 -12.14 15.90
C PHE A 175 50.27 -12.86 15.86
N GLY A 176 50.39 -13.97 15.15
CA GLY A 176 51.65 -14.69 15.01
C GLY A 176 52.71 -13.94 14.18
N PHE A 177 52.29 -13.14 13.21
CA PHE A 177 53.18 -12.39 12.31
C PHE A 177 53.55 -11.01 12.88
N ILE A 178 52.56 -10.18 13.22
CA ILE A 178 52.74 -8.80 13.73
C ILE A 178 52.86 -8.79 15.25
N GLY A 179 52.08 -9.62 15.95
CA GLY A 179 52.05 -9.62 17.42
C GLY A 179 53.39 -10.02 18.04
N ILE A 180 54.11 -10.99 17.47
CA ILE A 180 55.45 -11.38 17.96
C ILE A 180 56.49 -10.30 17.64
N GLU A 181 56.39 -9.61 16.51
CA GLU A 181 57.28 -8.47 16.22
C GLU A 181 57.13 -7.37 17.27
N LEU A 182 55.89 -7.07 17.68
CA LEU A 182 55.61 -6.08 18.73
C LEU A 182 56.10 -6.51 20.11
N LEU A 183 56.13 -7.81 20.40
CA LEU A 183 56.53 -8.34 21.73
C LEU A 183 58.03 -8.62 21.87
N VAL A 184 58.68 -9.16 20.83
CA VAL A 184 60.07 -9.69 20.90
C VAL A 184 61.06 -8.85 20.08
N GLY A 185 60.58 -8.01 19.14
CA GLY A 185 61.42 -7.10 18.35
C GLY A 185 61.89 -7.66 16.99
N THR A 186 63.15 -7.37 16.61
CA THR A 186 63.71 -7.65 15.27
C THR A 186 63.94 -9.15 15.03
N LEU A 187 62.86 -9.87 14.75
CA LEU A 187 62.86 -11.23 14.23
C LEU A 187 62.96 -11.20 12.69
N ASP A 188 63.66 -12.14 12.08
CA ASP A 188 63.71 -12.22 10.61
C ASP A 188 62.32 -12.54 10.03
N PHE A 189 62.04 -12.01 8.85
CA PHE A 189 60.73 -12.11 8.19
C PHE A 189 60.28 -13.56 8.05
N GLY A 190 61.22 -14.47 7.71
CA GLY A 190 60.92 -15.90 7.55
C GLY A 190 60.40 -16.56 8.83
N PHE A 191 60.99 -16.26 9.99
CA PHE A 191 60.53 -16.78 11.28
C PHE A 191 59.17 -16.20 11.68
N ARG A 192 58.92 -14.92 11.40
CA ARG A 192 57.60 -14.30 11.65
C ARG A 192 56.50 -14.95 10.81
N LEU A 193 56.80 -15.19 9.54
CA LEU A 193 55.86 -15.85 8.64
C LEU A 193 55.58 -17.29 9.09
N LEU A 194 56.62 -18.04 9.44
CA LEU A 194 56.49 -19.41 9.93
C LEU A 194 55.65 -19.46 11.22
N LEU A 195 55.93 -18.56 12.16
CA LEU A 195 55.21 -18.50 13.44
C LEU A 195 53.75 -18.06 13.27
N GLY A 196 53.49 -17.10 12.37
CA GLY A 196 52.14 -16.75 11.91
C GLY A 196 51.36 -17.96 11.41
N ILE A 197 51.96 -18.78 10.54
CA ILE A 197 51.34 -19.97 9.99
C ILE A 197 51.10 -21.02 11.07
N ILE A 198 52.08 -21.27 11.96
CA ILE A 198 51.93 -22.25 13.06
C ILE A 198 50.78 -21.84 14.00
N CYS A 199 50.72 -20.56 14.41
CA CYS A 199 49.63 -20.05 15.24
C CYS A 199 48.26 -20.18 14.54
N ALA A 200 48.19 -19.83 13.26
CA ALA A 200 46.96 -19.99 12.47
C ALA A 200 46.54 -21.45 12.35
N LEU A 201 47.48 -22.39 12.15
CA LEU A 201 47.17 -23.82 12.05
C LEU A 201 46.62 -24.40 13.35
N ILE A 202 47.21 -24.05 14.50
CA ILE A 202 46.74 -24.52 15.81
C ILE A 202 45.30 -24.05 16.05
N VAL A 203 45.06 -22.75 15.84
CA VAL A 203 43.72 -22.16 16.02
C VAL A 203 42.74 -22.71 14.98
N GLY A 204 43.17 -22.86 13.73
CA GLY A 204 42.36 -23.40 12.64
C GLY A 204 41.91 -24.83 12.89
N ILE A 205 42.78 -25.69 13.44
CA ILE A 205 42.41 -27.07 13.82
C ILE A 205 41.38 -27.06 14.96
N ALA A 206 41.54 -26.19 15.96
CA ALA A 206 40.61 -26.08 17.08
C ALA A 206 39.21 -25.60 16.62
N GLU A 207 39.16 -24.54 15.81
CA GLU A 207 37.92 -24.01 15.24
C GLU A 207 37.25 -24.99 14.28
N LEU A 208 38.02 -25.69 13.43
CA LEU A 208 37.50 -26.70 12.51
C LEU A 208 36.90 -27.90 13.26
N TYR A 209 37.50 -28.30 14.38
CA TYR A 209 36.95 -29.34 15.25
C TYR A 209 35.59 -28.92 15.82
N PHE A 210 35.46 -27.69 16.31
CA PHE A 210 34.21 -27.17 16.85
C PHE A 210 33.12 -27.07 15.77
N LEU A 211 33.48 -26.61 14.57
CA LEU A 211 32.57 -26.52 13.43
C LEU A 211 32.07 -27.92 12.99
N ALA A 212 32.98 -28.89 12.87
CA ALA A 212 32.64 -30.26 12.49
C ALA A 212 31.71 -30.92 13.53
N LYS A 213 31.98 -30.69 14.82
CA LYS A 213 31.13 -31.18 15.91
C LYS A 213 29.73 -30.56 15.87
N THR A 214 29.64 -29.24 15.68
CA THR A 214 28.36 -28.52 15.58
C THR A 214 27.55 -29.03 14.38
N LEU A 215 28.20 -29.28 13.25
CA LEU A 215 27.55 -29.85 12.07
C LEU A 215 27.05 -31.28 12.31
N ASN A 216 27.79 -32.11 13.06
CA ASN A 216 27.35 -33.46 13.39
C ASN A 216 26.15 -33.46 14.35
N GLU A 217 26.14 -32.57 15.35
CA GLU A 217 25.01 -32.40 16.27
C GLU A 217 23.73 -31.92 15.53
N ASP A 218 23.88 -31.02 14.57
CA ASP A 218 22.78 -30.57 13.70
C ASP A 218 22.19 -31.71 12.86
N LEU A 219 23.03 -32.64 12.39
CA LEU A 219 22.60 -33.83 11.64
C LEU A 219 21.85 -34.82 12.54
N GLU A 220 22.38 -35.13 13.72
CA GLU A 220 21.74 -36.04 14.69
C GLU A 220 20.37 -35.53 15.16
N PHE A 221 20.21 -34.21 15.34
CA PHE A 221 18.91 -33.61 15.65
C PHE A 221 17.89 -33.81 14.51
N ASP A 222 18.32 -33.68 13.26
CA ASP A 222 17.45 -33.88 12.08
C ASP A 222 16.95 -35.33 12.01
N TYR A 223 17.81 -36.31 12.32
CA TYR A 223 17.41 -37.73 12.40
C TYR A 223 16.44 -38.03 13.54
N SER A 224 16.62 -37.42 14.71
CA SER A 224 15.77 -37.65 15.89
C SER A 224 14.38 -37.01 15.75
N SER A 225 14.27 -35.94 14.97
CA SER A 225 13.03 -35.20 14.74
C SER A 225 12.08 -35.84 13.71
N ARG A 226 12.55 -36.84 12.93
CA ARG A 226 11.69 -37.67 12.09
C ARG A 226 11.04 -38.76 12.93
N PRO A 227 9.72 -38.71 13.21
CA PRO A 227 9.07 -39.81 13.92
C PRO A 227 9.15 -41.08 13.07
N GLU A 228 9.58 -42.19 13.68
CA GLU A 228 9.51 -43.56 13.16
C GLU A 228 8.07 -43.88 12.70
N LYS A 229 7.74 -43.53 11.46
CA LYS A 229 6.54 -43.99 10.76
C LYS A 229 6.85 -44.37 9.32
N GLU A 230 7.99 -45.03 9.10
CA GLU A 230 8.25 -45.78 7.85
C GLU A 230 8.95 -47.13 8.09
N MET A 231 8.81 -47.71 9.29
CA MET A 231 9.19 -49.11 9.54
C MET A 231 8.16 -49.81 10.44
N ASN A 232 6.98 -50.05 9.86
CA ASN A 232 6.14 -51.26 10.02
C ASN A 232 4.77 -51.05 9.38
#